data_AF-A0AAN6UEE2-F1
#
_entry.id   AF-A0AAN6UEE2-F1
#
_cell.length_a   1.000
_cell.length_b   1.000
_cell.length_c   1.000
_cell.angle_alpha   90.00
_cell.angle_beta   90.00
_cell.angle_gamma   90.00
#
_symmetry.space_group_name_H-M   'P 1'
#
loop_
_entity.id
_entity.type
_entity.pdbx_description
1 polymer ?
#
loop_
_entity_poly.entity_id
_entity_poly.type
_entity_poly.pdbx_seq_one_letter_code
_entity_poly.pdbx_strand_id
1 'polypeptide(L)'
;MSQSLAPECNELKERYDTCFLKWYSEKYLRGVGTTNNNECSTMFKEYNTCLHRALKERGIDKLLDDAREDNKDNDATLMGRKKCKTPQRPEH
;
A
#
# COMPACT_ATOMS: atom_id res chain seq x y z
N MET A 1 11.96 -10.02 -6.89
CA MET A 1 11.38 -8.83 -6.25
C MET A 1 12.22 -7.62 -6.61
N SER A 2 11.63 -6.42 -6.70
CA SER A 2 12.39 -5.18 -6.90
C SER A 2 13.27 -4.89 -5.69
N GLN A 3 14.46 -4.34 -5.89
CA GLN A 3 15.30 -3.88 -4.79
C GLN A 3 14.64 -2.70 -4.05
N SER A 4 14.84 -2.64 -2.74
CA SER A 4 14.46 -1.50 -1.92
C SER A 4 15.44 -0.33 -2.17
N LEU A 5 15.00 0.87 -1.82
CA LEU A 5 15.82 2.09 -1.86
C LEU A 5 17.11 1.93 -1.02
N ALA A 6 17.00 1.17 0.07
CA ALA A 6 18.06 0.88 1.02
C ALA A 6 18.39 -0.62 0.96
N PRO A 7 19.64 -1.01 0.63
CA PRO A 7 20.01 -2.42 0.48
C PRO A 7 19.80 -3.23 1.77
N GLU A 8 19.90 -2.60 2.93
CA GLU A 8 19.64 -3.19 4.25
C GLU A 8 18.17 -3.57 4.46
N CYS A 9 17.24 -2.96 3.71
CA CYS A 9 15.81 -3.28 3.79
C CYS A 9 15.36 -4.31 2.73
N ASN A 10 16.26 -4.82 1.89
CA ASN A 10 15.92 -5.73 0.78
C ASN A 10 15.29 -7.04 1.28
N GLU A 11 15.84 -7.65 2.32
CA GLU A 11 15.32 -8.91 2.86
C GLU A 11 13.91 -8.75 3.46
N LEU A 12 13.69 -7.65 4.21
CA LEU A 12 12.38 -7.32 4.78
C LEU A 12 11.36 -7.01 3.68
N LYS A 13 11.79 -6.30 2.63
CA LYS A 13 10.96 -6.02 1.46
C LYS A 13 10.53 -7.31 0.75
N GLU A 14 11.45 -8.23 0.51
CA GLU A 14 11.14 -9.48 -0.20
C GLU A 14 10.14 -10.34 0.58
N ARG A 15 10.31 -10.45 1.90
CA ARG A 15 9.35 -11.16 2.77
C ARG A 15 7.96 -10.51 2.73
N TYR A 16 7.90 -9.19 2.83
CA TYR A 16 6.64 -8.45 2.76
C TYR A 16 5.99 -8.58 1.38
N ASP A 17 6.71 -8.30 0.29
CA ASP A 17 6.19 -8.33 -1.07
C ASP A 17 5.66 -9.73 -1.42
N THR A 18 6.36 -10.80 -1.02
CA THR A 18 5.91 -12.18 -1.25
C THR A 18 4.57 -12.46 -0.55
N CYS A 19 4.44 -12.04 0.71
CA CYS A 19 3.19 -12.15 1.45
C CYS A 19 2.08 -11.31 0.79
N PHE A 20 2.38 -10.06 0.47
CA PHE A 20 1.44 -9.11 -0.09
C PHE A 20 0.91 -9.57 -1.45
N LEU A 21 1.77 -10.03 -2.37
CA LEU A 21 1.34 -10.48 -3.69
C LEU A 21 0.43 -11.71 -3.63
N LYS A 22 0.71 -12.63 -2.69
CA LYS A 22 -0.17 -13.79 -2.45
C LYS A 22 -1.53 -13.33 -1.94
N TRP A 23 -1.55 -12.50 -0.90
CA TRP A 23 -2.78 -11.93 -0.34
C TRP A 23 -3.56 -11.13 -1.40
N TYR A 24 -2.86 -10.30 -2.19
CA TYR A 24 -3.44 -9.46 -3.21
C TYR A 24 -4.14 -10.30 -4.29
N SER A 25 -3.45 -11.32 -4.80
CA SER A 25 -3.98 -12.20 -5.86
C SER A 25 -5.08 -13.12 -5.35
N GLU A 26 -4.92 -13.66 -4.13
CA GLU A 26 -5.82 -14.69 -3.63
C GLU A 26 -7.02 -14.16 -2.85
N LYS A 27 -6.87 -13.02 -2.16
CA LYS A 27 -7.88 -12.48 -1.26
C LYS A 27 -8.45 -11.19 -1.82
N TYR A 28 -7.60 -10.19 -2.07
CA TYR A 28 -8.05 -8.85 -2.46
C TYR A 28 -8.77 -8.86 -3.82
N LEU A 29 -8.12 -9.35 -4.87
CA LEU A 29 -8.70 -9.39 -6.22
C LEU A 29 -9.93 -10.31 -6.33
N ARG A 30 -10.08 -11.28 -5.42
CA ARG A 30 -11.22 -12.20 -5.39
C ARG A 30 -12.39 -11.70 -4.54
N GLY A 31 -12.27 -10.51 -3.93
CA GLY A 31 -13.31 -9.92 -3.08
C GLY A 31 -13.50 -10.62 -1.73
N VAL A 32 -12.60 -11.54 -1.35
CA VAL A 32 -12.63 -12.29 -0.08
C VAL A 32 -11.76 -11.59 0.97
N GLY A 33 -10.77 -10.82 0.53
CA GLY A 33 -9.88 -10.05 1.39
C GLY A 33 -10.54 -8.75 1.84
N THR A 34 -10.75 -8.61 3.14
CA THR A 34 -11.03 -7.30 3.73
C THR A 34 -9.71 -6.60 4.03
N THR A 35 -9.68 -5.27 3.97
CA THR A 35 -8.54 -4.42 4.39
C THR A 35 -8.03 -4.76 5.81
N ASN A 36 -8.86 -5.39 6.64
CA ASN A 36 -8.51 -5.75 8.02
C ASN A 36 -7.84 -7.12 8.16
N ASN A 37 -7.72 -7.91 7.09
CA ASN A 37 -7.11 -9.24 7.18
C ASN A 37 -5.58 -9.13 7.06
N ASN A 38 -4.99 -8.71 8.18
CA ASN A 38 -3.65 -8.14 8.33
C ASN A 38 -2.55 -9.22 8.39
N GLU A 39 -2.60 -10.26 7.55
CA GLU A 39 -1.64 -11.37 7.61
C GLU A 39 -0.20 -10.93 7.29
N CYS A 40 -0.03 -9.85 6.51
CA CYS A 40 1.27 -9.28 6.17
C CYS A 40 1.64 -8.05 7.02
N SER A 41 0.85 -7.69 8.03
CA SER A 41 1.01 -6.45 8.81
C SER A 41 2.34 -6.40 9.55
N THR A 42 2.72 -7.51 10.17
CA THR A 42 3.95 -7.59 10.97
C THR A 42 5.18 -7.38 10.07
N MET A 43 5.25 -8.09 8.94
CA MET A 43 6.33 -7.94 7.96
C MET A 43 6.35 -6.52 7.37
N PHE A 44 5.17 -5.94 7.12
CA PHE A 44 5.07 -4.56 6.65
C PHE A 44 5.63 -3.57 7.66
N LYS A 45 5.32 -3.70 8.96
CA LYS A 45 5.82 -2.79 10.00
C LYS A 45 7.34 -2.83 10.09
N GLU A 46 7.94 -4.01 10.03
CA GLU A 46 9.39 -4.18 10.03
C GLU A 46 10.03 -3.51 8.81
N TYR A 47 9.52 -3.82 7.61
CA TYR A 47 9.98 -3.19 6.37
C TYR A 47 9.80 -1.66 6.38
N ASN A 48 8.62 -1.18 6.78
CA ASN A 48 8.28 0.24 6.80
C ASN A 48 9.17 1.02 7.77
N THR A 49 9.50 0.43 8.93
CA THR A 49 10.42 1.04 9.89
C THR A 49 11.82 1.19 9.29
N CYS A 50 12.33 0.14 8.64
CA CYS A 50 13.62 0.18 7.94
C CYS A 50 13.61 1.24 6.82
N LEU A 51 12.56 1.26 6.01
CA LEU A 51 12.42 2.18 4.89
C LEU A 51 12.36 3.64 5.37
N HIS A 52 11.58 3.94 6.41
CA HIS A 52 11.46 5.30 6.94
C HIS A 52 12.79 5.83 7.48
N ARG A 53 13.62 4.97 8.07
CA ARG A 53 14.97 5.35 8.48
C ARG A 53 15.81 5.77 7.27
N ALA A 54 15.84 4.94 6.23
CA ALA A 54 16.60 5.23 5.01
C ALA A 54 16.11 6.49 4.28
N LEU A 55 14.79 6.75 4.29
CA LEU A 55 14.20 7.96 3.71
C LEU A 55 14.66 9.23 4.44
N LYS A 56 14.72 9.20 5.78
CA LYS A 56 15.22 10.30 6.60
C LYS A 56 16.70 10.55 6.39
N GLU A 57 17.52 9.49 6.36
CA GLU A 57 18.97 9.61 6.14
C GLU A 57 19.29 10.22 4.76
N ARG A 58 18.42 10.01 3.76
CA ARG A 58 18.55 10.61 2.43
C ARG A 58 17.89 12.00 2.29
N GLY A 59 17.15 12.46 3.30
CA GLY A 59 16.43 13.74 3.27
C GLY A 59 15.25 13.80 2.28
N ILE A 60 14.72 12.65 1.88
CA ILE A 60 13.57 12.54 0.94
C ILE A 60 12.24 12.52 1.72
N ASP A 61 12.30 12.30 3.04
CA ASP A 61 11.14 12.22 3.92
C ASP A 61 10.21 13.43 3.80
N LYS A 62 10.75 14.65 3.86
CA LYS A 62 9.94 15.88 3.74
C LYS A 62 9.22 16.00 2.40
N LEU A 63 9.93 15.74 1.30
CA LEU A 63 9.34 15.78 -0.05
C LEU A 63 8.21 14.75 -0.19
N LEU A 64 8.40 13.58 0.41
CA LEU A 64 7.39 12.52 0.38
C LEU A 64 6.15 12.91 1.20
N ASP A 65 6.33 13.52 2.37
CA ASP A 65 5.23 13.98 3.22
C ASP A 65 4.47 15.15 2.59
N ASP A 66 5.17 16.12 2.00
CA ASP A 66 4.54 17.23 1.26
C ASP A 66 3.70 16.68 0.10
N ALA A 67 4.26 15.76 -0.71
CA ALA A 67 3.53 15.14 -1.81
C ALA A 67 2.32 14.32 -1.34
N ARG A 68 2.37 13.72 -0.15
CA ARG A 68 1.22 12.99 0.43
C ARG A 68 0.13 13.94 0.90
N GLU A 69 0.50 15.05 1.54
CA GLU A 69 -0.48 16.04 2.01
C GLU A 69 -1.15 16.76 0.84
N ASP A 70 -0.42 17.09 -0.22
CA ASP A 70 -0.98 17.72 -1.43
C ASP A 70 -2.07 16.85 -2.10
N ASN A 71 -1.98 15.53 -1.98
CA ASN A 71 -2.95 14.59 -2.56
C ASN A 71 -4.07 14.17 -1.58
N LYS A 72 -4.02 14.62 -0.32
CA LYS A 72 -4.92 14.16 0.74
C LYS A 72 -6.40 14.42 0.47
N ASP A 73 -6.73 15.59 -0.09
CA ASP A 73 -8.11 15.93 -0.46
C ASP A 73 -8.61 15.10 -1.64
N ASN A 74 -7.73 14.78 -2.59
CA ASN A 74 -8.02 13.89 -3.71
C ASN A 74 -8.31 12.48 -3.19
N ASP A 75 -7.42 11.95 -2.35
CA ASP A 75 -7.58 10.66 -1.69
C ASP A 75 -8.86 10.60 -0.86
N ALA A 76 -9.17 11.64 -0.08
CA ALA A 76 -10.40 11.71 0.71
C ALA A 76 -11.66 11.65 -0.18
N THR A 77 -11.62 12.30 -1.34
CA THR A 77 -12.73 12.32 -2.30
C THR A 77 -12.93 10.95 -2.97
N LEU A 78 -11.83 10.27 -3.32
CA LEU A 78 -11.85 8.97 -3.99
C LEU A 78 -12.16 7.82 -3.03
N MET A 79 -11.58 7.85 -1.83
CA MET A 79 -11.77 6.84 -0.78
C MET A 79 -13.11 7.04 -0.02
N GLY A 80 -13.68 8.24 -0.06
CA GLY A 80 -14.92 8.61 0.64
C GLY A 80 -16.22 8.13 -0.02
N ARG A 81 -16.19 7.60 -1.25
CA ARG A 81 -17.42 7.16 -1.93
C ARG A 81 -17.86 5.76 -1.48
N LYS A 82 -18.54 5.70 -0.32
CA LYS A 82 -19.54 4.63 -0.11
C LYS A 82 -20.66 4.80 -1.15
N LYS A 83 -20.91 3.72 -1.89
CA LYS A 83 -21.86 3.52 -3.01
C LYS A 83 -21.38 4.03 -4.38
N CYS A 84 -20.63 3.20 -5.09
CA CYS A 84 -20.90 3.04 -6.52
C CYS A 84 -22.39 2.67 -6.65
N LYS A 85 -23.23 3.63 -7.06
CA LYS A 85 -24.44 3.26 -7.80
C LYS A 85 -23.93 2.58 -9.06
N THR A 86 -24.16 1.27 -9.17
CA THR A 86 -23.98 0.52 -10.40
C THR A 86 -24.63 1.31 -11.55
N PRO A 87 -23.95 1.58 -12.67
CA PRO A 87 -24.66 1.99 -13.87
C PRO A 87 -25.55 0.81 -14.23
N GLN A 88 -26.86 1.02 -14.19
CA GLN A 88 -27.83 0.06 -14.67
C GLN A 88 -27.53 -0.14 -16.16
N ARG A 89 -27.01 -1.32 -16.51
CA ARG A 89 -26.84 -1.76 -17.90
C ARG A 89 -28.23 -1.65 -18.55
N PRO A 90 -28.43 -0.88 -19.63
CA PRO A 90 -29.67 -0.97 -20.38
C PRO A 90 -29.72 -2.36 -21.03
N GLU A 91 -30.78 -3.11 -20.72
CA GLU A 91 -31.15 -4.30 -21.48
C GLU A 91 -31.47 -3.87 -22.91
N HIS A 92 -30.79 -4.50 -23.87
CA HIS A 92 -31.17 -4.53 -25.28
C HIS A 92 -31.20 -5.99 -25.73
#